data_AF-A0A662EKH9-F1
#
_entry.id   AF-A0A662EKH9-F1
#
_cell.length_a   1.000
_cell.length_b   1.000
_cell.length_c   1.000
_cell.angle_alpha   90.00
_cell.angle_beta   90.00
_cell.angle_gamma   90.00
#
_symmetry.space_group_name_H-M   'P 1'
#
loop_
_entity.id
_entity.type
_entity.pdbx_description
1 polymer ?
#
loop_
_entity_poly.entity_id
_entity_poly.type
_entity_poly.pdbx_seq_one_letter_code
_entity_poly.pdbx_strand_id
1 'polypeptide(L)'
;MQVTLYFSEEDAYLIRLLDEKARRERRSRSSVVLSILEEYFEKDKKLGEILVDLRAVKPEHVEEALKLQRNGVAKRIGEILLEKGVVDTEAIERALEIQGRVRG
;
A
#
# COMPACT_ATOMS: atom_id res chain seq x y z
N MET A 1 -5.84 14.68 3.48
CA MET A 1 -4.45 15.05 3.88
C MET A 1 -3.90 15.99 2.83
N GLN A 2 -3.29 17.11 3.22
CA GLN A 2 -2.60 18.01 2.29
C GLN A 2 -1.12 17.62 2.26
N VAL A 3 -0.58 17.36 1.07
CA VAL A 3 0.84 17.05 0.86
C VAL A 3 1.43 18.19 0.04
N THR A 4 2.53 18.77 0.52
CA THR A 4 3.29 19.79 -0.20
C THR A 4 4.55 19.13 -0.75
N LEU A 5 4.72 19.16 -2.08
CA LEU A 5 5.91 18.68 -2.77
C LEU A 5 6.78 19.88 -3.12
N TYR A 6 8.03 19.88 -2.67
CA TYR A 6 9.03 20.87 -3.04
C TYR A 6 9.80 20.36 -4.24
N PHE A 7 9.96 21.21 -5.25
CA PHE A 7 10.72 20.92 -6.46
C PHE A 7 11.85 21.93 -6.58
N SER A 8 13.01 21.45 -7.00
CA SER A 8 14.18 22.25 -7.34
C SER A 8 14.32 22.42 -8.85
N GLU A 9 15.27 23.24 -9.30
CA GLU A 9 15.62 23.37 -10.72
C GLU A 9 16.09 22.03 -11.32
N GLU A 10 16.69 21.15 -10.52
CA GLU A 10 17.15 19.83 -10.95
C GLU A 10 15.97 18.89 -11.31
N ASP A 11 14.79 19.13 -10.72
CA ASP A 11 13.58 18.34 -10.95
C ASP A 11 12.81 18.74 -12.22
N ALA A 12 13.25 19.79 -12.92
CA ALA A 12 12.56 20.34 -14.09
C ALA A 12 12.28 19.30 -15.19
N TYR A 13 13.19 18.32 -15.33
CA TYR A 13 13.00 17.18 -16.25
C TYR A 13 11.80 16.32 -15.84
N LEU A 14 11.70 15.92 -14.56
CA LEU A 14 10.62 15.08 -14.05
C LEU A 14 9.27 15.80 -14.12
N ILE A 15 9.24 17.10 -13.80
CA ILE A 15 8.02 17.91 -13.89
C ILE A 15 7.50 17.97 -15.33
N ARG A 16 8.40 18.11 -16.32
CA ARG A 16 8.00 18.09 -17.74
C ARG A 16 7.36 16.76 -18.12
N LEU A 17 7.95 15.64 -17.72
CA LEU A 17 7.40 14.30 -17.98
C LEU A 17 6.04 14.10 -17.32
N LEU A 18 5.89 14.56 -16.07
CA LEU A 18 4.64 14.52 -15.33
C LEU A 18 3.54 15.29 -16.08
N ASP A 19 3.85 16.49 -16.57
CA ASP A 19 2.91 17.34 -17.31
C ASP A 19 2.47 16.72 -18.63
N GLU A 20 3.41 16.12 -19.36
CA GLU A 20 3.12 15.42 -20.60
C GLU A 20 2.20 14.21 -20.35
N LYS A 21 2.48 13.42 -19.31
CA LYS A 21 1.64 12.30 -18.91
C LYS A 21 0.23 12.77 -18.49
N ALA A 22 0.14 13.84 -17.69
CA ALA A 22 -1.12 14.43 -17.26
C ALA A 22 -1.98 14.93 -18.43
N ARG A 23 -1.38 15.62 -19.40
CA ARG A 23 -2.08 16.04 -20.63
C ARG A 23 -2.56 14.85 -21.45
N ARG A 24 -1.71 13.84 -21.66
CA ARG A 24 -2.05 12.63 -22.43
C ARG A 24 -3.21 11.86 -21.80
N GLU A 25 -3.22 11.74 -20.48
CA GLU A 25 -4.23 10.99 -19.72
C GLU A 25 -5.47 11.84 -19.39
N ARG A 26 -5.48 13.14 -19.71
CA ARG A 26 -6.53 14.10 -19.32
C ARG A 26 -6.79 14.10 -17.81
N ARG A 27 -5.74 14.00 -17.01
CA ARG A 27 -5.77 13.98 -15.54
C ARG A 27 -5.07 15.20 -14.96
N SER A 28 -5.39 15.56 -13.72
CA SER A 28 -4.65 16.59 -13.00
C SER A 28 -3.24 16.10 -12.64
N ARG A 29 -2.26 17.03 -12.54
CA ARG A 29 -0.90 16.73 -12.07
C ARG A 29 -0.91 15.93 -10.78
N SER A 30 -1.68 16.39 -9.78
CA SER A 30 -1.77 15.73 -8.48
C SER A 30 -2.27 14.30 -8.57
N SER A 31 -3.25 14.02 -9.45
CA SER A 31 -3.75 12.66 -9.65
C SER A 31 -2.71 11.75 -10.29
N VAL A 32 -1.92 12.28 -11.24
CA VAL A 32 -0.82 11.51 -11.87
C VAL A 32 0.30 11.25 -10.88
N VAL A 33 0.72 12.25 -10.09
CA VAL A 33 1.72 12.06 -9.02
C VAL A 33 1.25 10.99 -8.05
N LEU A 34 -0.01 11.08 -7.58
CA LEU A 34 -0.56 10.10 -6.66
C LEU A 34 -0.53 8.69 -7.27
N SER A 35 -0.94 8.53 -8.53
CA SER A 35 -0.88 7.20 -9.18
C SER A 35 0.54 6.65 -9.36
N ILE A 36 1.54 7.53 -9.55
CA ILE A 36 2.94 7.11 -9.61
C ILE A 36 3.42 6.63 -8.24
N LEU A 37 3.04 7.34 -7.17
CA LEU A 37 3.36 6.94 -5.80
C LEU A 37 2.67 5.63 -5.42
N GLU A 38 1.39 5.46 -5.75
CA GLU A 38 0.62 4.23 -5.52
C GLU A 38 1.26 3.05 -6.27
N GLU A 39 1.56 3.21 -7.55
CA GLU A 39 2.24 2.20 -8.37
C GLU A 39 3.64 1.86 -7.82
N TYR A 40 4.38 2.83 -7.30
CA TYR A 40 5.73 2.60 -6.79
C TYR A 40 5.73 1.94 -5.40
N PHE A 41 4.89 2.41 -4.49
CA PHE A 41 4.91 1.99 -3.09
C PHE A 41 3.96 0.86 -2.77
N GLU A 42 2.87 0.69 -3.51
CA GLU A 42 1.80 -0.21 -3.10
C GLU A 42 1.58 -1.38 -4.05
N LYS A 43 2.08 -1.30 -5.30
CA LYS A 43 1.95 -2.36 -6.29
C LYS A 43 2.34 -3.73 -5.75
N ASP A 44 1.47 -4.71 -5.99
CA ASP A 44 1.61 -6.11 -5.59
C ASP A 44 1.66 -6.41 -4.08
N LYS A 45 1.62 -5.38 -3.21
CA LYS A 45 1.71 -5.57 -1.76
C LYS A 45 0.65 -6.52 -1.23
N LYS A 46 1.09 -7.46 -0.40
CA LYS A 46 0.24 -8.40 0.32
C LYS A 46 -0.27 -7.75 1.61
N LEU A 47 -1.35 -8.32 2.14
CA LEU A 47 -2.03 -7.77 3.32
C LEU A 47 -1.07 -7.67 4.52
N GLY A 48 -0.25 -8.71 4.71
CA GLY A 48 0.74 -8.75 5.78
C GLY A 48 1.80 -7.65 5.66
N GLU A 49 2.25 -7.31 4.45
CA GLU A 49 3.23 -6.25 4.24
C GLU A 49 2.64 -4.87 4.58
N ILE A 50 1.40 -4.63 4.15
CA ILE A 50 0.69 -3.38 4.46
C ILE A 50 0.48 -3.24 5.97
N LEU A 51 0.10 -4.32 6.67
CA LEU A 51 -0.06 -4.29 8.13
C LEU A 51 1.25 -3.97 8.86
N VAL A 52 2.39 -4.42 8.34
CA VAL A 52 3.72 -4.11 8.87
C VAL A 52 4.07 -2.64 8.63
N ASP A 53 3.83 -2.12 7.43
CA ASP A 53 4.08 -0.72 7.07
C ASP A 53 3.25 0.24 7.94
N LEU A 54 2.00 -0.14 8.23
CA LEU A 54 1.11 0.57 9.15
C LEU A 54 1.53 0.44 10.63
N ARG A 55 2.57 -0.35 10.93
CA ARG A 55 3.01 -0.72 12.29
C ARG A 55 1.92 -1.37 13.14
N ALA A 56 0.88 -1.91 12.48
CA ALA A 56 -0.21 -2.60 13.14
C ALA A 56 0.19 -4.02 13.57
N VAL A 57 1.22 -4.58 12.93
CA VAL A 57 1.76 -5.89 13.26
C VAL A 57 3.28 -5.91 13.09
N LYS A 58 3.97 -6.78 13.83
CA LYS A 58 5.39 -7.05 13.61
C LYS A 58 5.60 -8.03 12.44
N PRO A 59 6.71 -7.93 11.69
CA PRO A 59 7.04 -8.88 10.61
C PRO A 59 7.02 -10.35 11.06
N GLU A 60 7.51 -10.61 12.27
CA GLU A 60 7.58 -11.94 12.90
C GLU A 60 6.21 -12.62 12.96
N HIS A 61 5.17 -11.88 13.36
CA HIS A 61 3.82 -12.42 13.47
C HIS A 61 3.20 -12.73 12.09
N VAL A 62 3.53 -11.94 11.07
CA VAL A 62 3.12 -12.21 9.68
C VAL A 62 3.75 -13.49 9.18
N GLU A 63 5.04 -13.69 9.46
CA GLU A 63 5.76 -14.91 9.08
C GLU A 63 5.15 -16.15 9.76
N GLU A 64 4.84 -16.07 11.06
CA GLU A 64 4.13 -17.13 11.78
C GLU A 64 2.76 -17.42 11.18
N ALA A 65 1.97 -16.39 10.89
CA ALA A 65 0.65 -16.56 10.29
C ALA A 65 0.74 -17.22 8.90
N LEU A 66 1.74 -16.86 8.09
CA LEU A 66 2.02 -17.50 6.80
C LEU A 66 2.46 -18.96 6.94
N LYS A 67 3.22 -19.31 7.99
CA LYS A 67 3.57 -20.71 8.29
C LYS A 67 2.32 -21.51 8.64
N LEU A 68 1.44 -20.98 9.48
CA LEU A 68 0.17 -21.64 9.85
C LEU A 68 -0.76 -21.82 8.65
N GLN A 69 -0.92 -20.80 7.80
CA GLN A 69 -1.72 -20.89 6.59
C GLN A 69 -1.21 -21.98 5.64
N ARG A 70 0.11 -22.10 5.46
CA ARG A 70 0.72 -23.14 4.63
C ARG A 70 0.55 -24.55 5.17
N ASN A 71 0.44 -24.70 6.50
CA ASN A 71 0.29 -25.99 7.17
C ASN A 71 -1.17 -26.50 7.17
N GLY A 72 -2.02 -26.01 6.26
CA GLY A 72 -3.37 -26.54 6.03
C GLY A 72 -4.50 -25.83 6.78
N VAL A 73 -4.20 -24.70 7.44
CA VAL A 73 -5.26 -23.86 7.99
C VAL A 73 -5.93 -23.11 6.82
N ALA A 74 -7.16 -23.48 6.48
CA ALA A 74 -7.97 -22.85 5.44
C ALA A 74 -8.48 -21.43 5.83
N LYS A 75 -7.67 -20.66 6.56
CA LYS A 75 -7.98 -19.30 7.00
C LYS A 75 -7.16 -18.28 6.23
N ARG A 76 -7.71 -17.07 6.11
CA ARG A 76 -6.98 -15.93 5.56
C ARG A 76 -5.95 -15.44 6.58
N ILE A 77 -4.86 -14.84 6.11
CA ILE A 77 -3.80 -14.34 7.01
C ILE A 77 -4.32 -13.34 8.04
N GLY A 78 -5.24 -12.46 7.64
CA GLY A 78 -5.88 -11.50 8.55
C GLY A 78 -6.66 -12.16 9.68
N GLU A 79 -7.38 -13.25 9.40
CA GLU A 79 -8.11 -14.03 10.41
C GLU A 79 -7.14 -14.67 11.40
N ILE A 80 -6.03 -15.26 10.91
CA ILE A 80 -5.02 -15.88 11.76
C ILE A 80 -4.36 -14.85 12.68
N LEU A 81 -4.06 -13.65 12.16
CA LEU A 81 -3.47 -12.57 12.95
C LEU A 81 -4.46 -12.02 14.00
N LEU A 82 -5.74 -11.88 13.64
CA LEU A 82 -6.79 -11.41 14.56
C LEU A 82 -7.00 -12.42 15.71
N GLU A 83 -7.09 -13.71 15.40
CA GLU A 83 -7.23 -14.78 16.40
C GLU A 83 -6.03 -14.87 17.35
N LYS A 84 -4.82 -14.59 16.85
CA LYS A 84 -3.61 -14.48 17.67
C LYS A 84 -3.60 -13.23 18.55
N GLY A 85 -4.52 -12.29 18.38
CA GLY A 85 -4.60 -11.05 19.14
C GLY A 85 -3.44 -10.08 18.86
N VAL A 86 -2.75 -10.23 17.72
CA VAL A 86 -1.58 -9.43 17.35
C VAL A 86 -1.92 -8.26 16.41
N VAL A 87 -3.18 -8.15 16.00
CA VAL A 87 -3.74 -7.08 15.17
C VAL A 87 -5.22 -6.90 15.53
N ASP A 88 -5.77 -5.70 15.33
CA ASP A 88 -7.19 -5.43 15.49
C ASP A 88 -7.94 -5.39 14.14
N THR A 89 -9.28 -5.46 14.21
CA THR A 89 -10.14 -5.44 13.02
C THR A 89 -9.98 -4.14 12.23
N GLU A 90 -9.82 -3.00 12.90
CA GLU A 90 -9.71 -1.69 12.26
C GLU A 90 -8.43 -1.60 11.40
N ALA A 91 -7.32 -2.15 11.86
CA ALA A 91 -6.08 -2.24 11.09
C ALA A 91 -6.21 -3.18 9.89
N ILE A 92 -6.93 -4.31 10.04
CA ILE A 92 -7.21 -5.22 8.93
C ILE A 92 -8.05 -4.51 7.86
N GLU A 93 -9.12 -3.82 8.25
CA GLU A 93 -9.99 -3.08 7.33
C GLU A 93 -9.20 -2.01 6.58
N ARG A 94 -8.42 -1.18 7.29
CA ARG A 94 -7.54 -0.18 6.67
C ARG A 94 -6.55 -0.82 5.68
N ALA A 95 -5.93 -1.93 6.04
CA ALA A 95 -4.97 -2.61 5.17
C ALA A 95 -5.63 -3.22 3.92
N LEU A 96 -6.87 -3.70 4.04
CA LEU A 96 -7.67 -4.20 2.92
C LEU A 96 -8.11 -3.07 1.98
N GLU A 97 -8.47 -1.89 2.51
CA GLU A 97 -8.77 -0.72 1.70
C GLU A 97 -7.55 -0.31 0.85
N ILE A 98 -6.37 -0.23 1.45
CA ILE A 98 -5.11 0.06 0.74
C ILE A 98 -4.85 -1.00 -0.33
N GLN A 99 -4.92 -2.29 0.04
CA GLN A 99 -4.71 -3.38 -0.92
C GLN A 99 -5.70 -3.35 -2.10
N GLY A 100 -6.96 -2.97 -1.83
CA GLY A 100 -8.02 -2.91 -2.84
C GLY A 100 -7.82 -1.78 -3.85
N ARG A 101 -7.30 -0.62 -3.43
CA ARG A 101 -7.04 0.54 -4.30
C ARG A 101 -6.00 0.25 -5.39
N VAL A 102 -5.10 -0.69 -5.13
CA VAL A 102 -3.95 -0.99 -5.99
C VAL A 102 -4.22 -2.11 -6.99
N ARG A 103 -5.19 -2.98 -6.67
CA ARG A 103 -5.53 -4.15 -7.48
C ARG A 103 -6.70 -3.91 -8.46
N GLY A 104 -7.37 -2.76 -8.37
CA GLY A 104 -8.45 -2.34 -9.27
C GLY A 104 -7.97 -1.33 -10.29
#